data_AF-A0A317UAP7-F1
#
_entry.id   AF-A0A317UAP7-F1
#
_cell.length_a   1.000
_cell.length_b   1.000
_cell.length_c   1.000
_cell.angle_alpha   90.00
_cell.angle_beta   90.00
_cell.angle_gamma   90.00
#
_symmetry.space_group_name_H-M   'P 1'
#
loop_
_entity.id
_entity.type
_entity.pdbx_description
1 polymer ?
#
loop_
_entity_poly.entity_id
_entity_poly.type
_entity_poly.pdbx_seq_one_letter_code
_entity_poly.pdbx_strand_id
1 'polypeptide(L)'
;MERLTERYIPNDEKKGIAGIKVFESENKTPLVKVLSGEYLYPAIEKLATYEDLEEQGLFVRLPVATGTNVYVVGSFLDCIYDYEHCEATQKWKCEEYVQCEYEKKKYYVKEIKFTSIMKNSIGKSIFLTREEAENKLEEMKKNEQ
;
A
#
# COMPACT_ATOMS: atom_id res chain seq x y z
N MET A 1 -8.33 11.35 -12.64
CA MET A 1 -7.64 10.44 -13.57
C MET A 1 -7.86 11.00 -14.95
N GLU A 2 -6.82 11.11 -15.78
CA GLU A 2 -7.01 11.44 -17.19
C GLU A 2 -7.47 10.16 -17.91
N ARG A 3 -8.61 10.20 -18.59
CA ARG A 3 -9.13 9.05 -19.35
C ARG A 3 -8.34 8.85 -20.64
N LEU A 4 -8.04 7.60 -20.93
CA LEU A 4 -7.41 7.15 -22.16
C LEU A 4 -8.43 6.60 -23.17
N THR A 5 -9.65 6.27 -22.72
CA THR A 5 -10.75 5.80 -23.59
C THR A 5 -11.87 6.83 -23.74
N GLU A 6 -12.44 6.91 -24.94
CA GLU A 6 -13.66 7.68 -25.19
C GLU A 6 -14.88 6.81 -24.84
N ARG A 7 -15.89 7.42 -24.20
CA ARG A 7 -17.16 6.74 -23.94
C ARG A 7 -17.87 6.50 -25.28
N TYR A 8 -18.33 5.28 -25.49
CA TYR A 8 -19.12 4.97 -26.69
C TYR A 8 -20.39 5.81 -26.72
N ILE A 9 -20.51 6.68 -27.72
CA ILE A 9 -21.76 7.35 -28.08
C ILE A 9 -22.34 6.55 -29.25
N PRO A 10 -23.46 5.83 -29.09
CA PRO A 10 -24.08 5.12 -30.19
C PRO A 10 -24.53 6.15 -31.23
N ASN A 11 -23.83 6.21 -32.36
CA ASN A 11 -24.34 6.86 -33.57
C ASN A 11 -24.95 5.75 -34.42
N ASP A 12 -26.10 6.00 -35.04
CA ASP A 12 -26.93 5.01 -35.78
C ASP A 12 -26.25 4.33 -36.99
N GLU A 13 -24.96 4.55 -37.20
CA GLU A 13 -24.17 3.87 -38.22
C GLU A 13 -23.40 2.70 -37.62
N LYS A 14 -23.80 1.48 -38.01
CA LYS A 14 -23.10 0.21 -37.74
C LYS A 14 -21.64 0.23 -38.26
N LYS A 15 -20.73 0.88 -37.55
CA LYS A 15 -19.28 0.65 -37.61
C LYS A 15 -18.72 0.84 -36.21
N GLY A 16 -18.19 -0.25 -35.65
CA GLY A 16 -17.80 -0.39 -34.25
C GLY A 16 -16.94 0.77 -33.71
N ILE A 17 -17.37 1.26 -32.56
CA ILE A 17 -16.67 2.07 -31.55
C ILE A 17 -15.23 2.45 -31.92
N ALA A 18 -15.05 3.69 -32.38
CA ALA A 18 -13.78 4.41 -32.35
C ALA A 18 -13.43 4.70 -30.87
N GLY A 19 -12.19 4.43 -30.43
CA GLY A 19 -11.92 4.48 -28.99
C GLY A 19 -10.45 4.46 -28.55
N ILE A 20 -9.53 5.03 -29.33
CA ILE A 20 -8.19 5.38 -28.83
C ILE A 20 -7.95 6.85 -29.16
N LYS A 21 -7.68 7.69 -28.14
CA LYS A 21 -7.04 8.99 -28.37
C LYS A 21 -5.63 8.71 -28.90
N VAL A 22 -5.43 8.93 -30.20
CA VAL A 22 -4.11 8.83 -30.81
C VAL A 22 -3.29 10.02 -30.34
N PHE A 23 -2.34 9.80 -29.43
CA PHE A 23 -1.33 10.81 -29.10
C PHE A 23 -0.39 10.92 -30.30
N GLU A 24 -0.41 12.07 -30.97
CA GLU A 24 0.54 12.38 -32.05
C GLU A 24 1.93 12.57 -31.43
N SER A 25 2.89 11.71 -31.77
CA SER A 25 4.32 11.94 -31.50
C SER A 25 4.84 12.94 -32.56
N GLU A 26 5.70 13.89 -32.15
CA GLU A 26 6.35 14.88 -33.05
C GLU A 26 7.03 14.23 -34.26
N ASN A 27 7.46 12.97 -34.11
CA ASN A 27 7.77 12.09 -35.22
C ASN A 27 6.50 11.34 -35.62
N LYS A 28 5.94 11.66 -36.79
CA LYS A 28 4.69 11.20 -37.46
C LYS A 28 4.46 9.68 -37.58
N THR A 29 5.10 8.87 -36.76
CA THR A 29 4.72 7.48 -36.49
C THR A 29 3.72 7.48 -35.33
N PRO A 30 2.42 7.23 -35.58
CA PRO A 30 1.50 6.97 -34.48
C PRO A 30 2.05 5.78 -33.68
N LEU A 31 2.11 5.92 -32.35
CA LEU A 31 2.54 4.87 -31.43
C LEU A 31 1.67 3.59 -31.51
N VAL A 32 0.64 3.59 -32.35
CA VAL A 32 -0.16 2.44 -32.77
C VAL A 32 0.48 1.77 -33.99
N LYS A 33 1.72 1.30 -33.86
CA LYS A 33 2.26 0.36 -34.86
C LYS A 33 1.63 -1.02 -34.60
N VAL A 34 0.51 -1.24 -35.28
CA VAL A 34 0.00 -2.57 -35.69
C VAL A 34 -0.37 -3.52 -34.54
N LEU A 35 -1.54 -3.28 -33.94
CA LEU A 35 -2.37 -4.39 -33.46
C LEU A 35 -3.67 -4.36 -34.27
N SER A 36 -3.55 -4.76 -35.54
CA SER A 36 -4.71 -5.08 -36.38
C SER A 36 -5.25 -6.45 -35.97
N GLY A 37 -6.54 -6.50 -35.61
CA GLY A 37 -7.27 -7.76 -35.45
C GLY A 37 -7.81 -7.95 -34.04
N GLU A 38 -9.14 -8.08 -33.95
CA GLU A 38 -10.02 -8.75 -32.96
C GLU A 38 -9.64 -8.79 -31.46
N TYR A 39 -8.37 -8.92 -31.08
CA TYR A 39 -7.85 -9.00 -29.71
C TYR A 39 -7.59 -7.64 -29.02
N LEU A 40 -7.54 -6.53 -29.77
CA LEU A 40 -7.38 -5.20 -29.19
C LEU A 40 -8.70 -4.66 -28.59
N TYR A 41 -9.84 -5.01 -29.21
CA TYR A 41 -11.16 -4.54 -28.80
C TYR A 41 -11.51 -4.93 -27.33
N PRO A 42 -11.31 -6.19 -26.89
CA PRO A 42 -11.62 -6.58 -25.51
C PRO A 42 -10.75 -5.89 -24.46
N ALA A 43 -9.50 -5.53 -24.82
CA ALA A 43 -8.60 -4.82 -23.91
C ALA A 43 -9.05 -3.37 -23.69
N ILE A 44 -9.48 -2.69 -24.76
CA ILE A 44 -9.98 -1.31 -24.70
C ILE A 44 -11.31 -1.26 -23.94
N GLU A 45 -12.23 -2.18 -24.19
CA GLU A 45 -13.51 -2.25 -23.48
C GLU A 45 -13.32 -2.49 -21.98
N LYS A 46 -12.41 -3.41 -21.62
CA LYS A 46 -12.05 -3.63 -20.20
C LYS A 46 -11.41 -2.39 -19.58
N LEU A 47 -10.56 -1.68 -20.31
CA LEU A 47 -9.95 -0.44 -19.83
C LEU A 47 -11.01 0.64 -19.58
N ALA A 48 -11.93 0.86 -20.53
CA ALA A 48 -13.04 1.80 -20.36
C ALA A 48 -13.91 1.45 -19.14
N THR A 49 -14.19 0.16 -18.96
CA THR A 49 -14.91 -0.35 -17.78
C THR A 49 -14.16 -0.04 -16.48
N TYR A 50 -12.83 -0.23 -16.45
CA TYR A 50 -12.01 0.12 -15.28
C TYR A 50 -11.96 1.64 -15.03
N GLU A 51 -11.83 2.47 -16.06
CA GLU A 51 -11.88 3.93 -15.91
C GLU A 51 -13.22 4.38 -15.31
N ASP A 52 -14.33 3.84 -15.80
CA ASP A 52 -15.67 4.12 -15.26
C ASP A 52 -15.82 3.64 -13.80
N LEU A 53 -15.29 2.46 -13.45
CA LEU A 53 -15.26 1.95 -12.07
C LEU A 53 -14.40 2.83 -11.14
N GLU A 54 -13.28 3.36 -11.63
CA GLU A 54 -12.46 4.30 -10.86
C GLU A 54 -13.17 5.63 -10.63
N GLU A 55 -13.82 6.18 -11.66
CA GLU A 55 -14.62 7.41 -11.58
C GLU A 55 -15.81 7.28 -10.63
N GLN A 56 -16.45 6.11 -10.58
CA GLN A 56 -17.51 5.78 -9.61
C GLN A 56 -16.98 5.56 -8.19
N GLY A 57 -15.65 5.54 -7.99
CA GLY A 57 -15.04 5.33 -6.69
C GLY A 57 -15.12 3.88 -6.20
N LEU A 58 -15.35 2.90 -7.07
CA LEU A 58 -15.41 1.48 -6.71
C LEU A 58 -14.02 0.88 -6.40
N PHE A 59 -12.95 1.55 -6.85
CA PHE A 59 -11.58 1.12 -6.55
C PHE A 59 -11.02 1.73 -5.27
N VAL A 60 -10.37 0.88 -4.48
CA VAL A 60 -9.64 1.29 -3.29
C VAL A 60 -8.34 1.97 -3.71
N ARG A 61 -8.26 3.29 -3.54
CA ARG A 61 -6.98 4.00 -3.67
C ARG A 61 -6.08 3.66 -2.49
N LEU A 62 -4.91 3.09 -2.78
CA LEU A 62 -3.87 2.88 -1.80
C LEU A 62 -3.05 4.18 -1.66
N PRO A 63 -2.63 4.53 -0.45
CA PRO A 63 -1.79 5.72 -0.20
C PRO A 63 -0.40 5.60 -0.84
N VAL A 64 0.09 4.37 -1.05
CA VAL A 64 1.36 4.08 -1.71
C VAL A 64 1.26 2.73 -2.43
N ALA A 65 2.12 2.50 -3.43
CA ALA A 65 2.16 1.24 -4.15
C ALA A 65 2.57 0.07 -3.24
N THR A 66 1.93 -1.08 -3.42
CA THR A 66 2.30 -2.34 -2.75
C THR A 66 3.77 -2.69 -3.05
N GLY A 67 4.51 -3.15 -2.04
CA GLY A 67 5.94 -3.47 -2.18
C GLY A 67 6.89 -2.27 -2.07
N THR A 68 6.36 -1.07 -1.83
CA THR A 68 7.18 0.10 -1.44
C THR A 68 7.76 -0.11 -0.04
N ASN A 69 8.98 0.36 0.20
CA ASN A 69 9.57 0.33 1.53
C ASN A 69 8.89 1.38 2.41
N VAL A 70 8.47 0.97 3.59
CA VAL A 70 7.83 1.82 4.61
C VAL A 70 8.40 1.47 5.98
N TYR A 71 8.25 2.37 6.94
CA TYR A 71 8.82 2.24 8.28
C TYR A 71 7.73 2.04 9.31
N VAL A 72 7.84 0.98 10.11
CA VAL A 72 6.90 0.69 11.19
C VAL A 72 7.51 1.06 12.52
N VAL A 73 6.75 1.81 13.31
CA VAL A 73 7.01 2.03 14.74
C VAL A 73 6.27 0.94 15.51
N GLY A 74 7.05 0.06 16.14
CA GLY A 74 6.55 -1.05 16.93
C GLY A 74 7.09 -1.00 18.35
N SER A 75 6.48 -1.80 19.22
CA SER A 75 6.96 -2.04 20.57
C SER A 75 6.95 -3.52 20.89
N PHE A 76 7.92 -3.96 21.69
CA PHE A 76 7.94 -5.28 22.30
C PHE A 76 8.25 -5.12 23.79
N LEU A 77 7.90 -6.13 24.57
CA LEU A 77 8.34 -6.24 25.96
C LEU A 77 9.72 -6.89 25.93
N ASP A 78 10.67 -6.30 26.66
CA ASP A 78 12.03 -6.82 26.78
C ASP A 78 12.41 -6.93 28.25
N CYS A 79 12.91 -8.11 28.64
CA CYS A 79 13.32 -8.36 30.01
C CYS A 79 14.71 -7.76 30.29
N ILE A 80 14.88 -7.10 31.43
CA ILE A 80 16.20 -6.57 31.83
C ILE A 80 17.25 -7.65 32.09
N TYR A 81 16.82 -8.89 32.34
CA TYR A 81 17.66 -10.06 32.60
C TYR A 81 17.58 -11.08 31.46
N ASP A 82 17.49 -10.61 30.21
CA ASP A 82 17.60 -11.38 28.96
C ASP A 82 16.72 -12.64 28.81
N TYR A 83 15.67 -12.77 29.63
CA TYR A 83 14.77 -13.95 29.74
C TYR A 83 15.45 -15.24 30.20
N GLU A 84 16.72 -15.47 29.88
CA GLU A 84 17.46 -16.67 30.32
C GLU A 84 17.88 -16.56 31.79
N HIS A 85 18.32 -15.38 32.20
CA HIS A 85 18.75 -15.09 33.57
C HIS A 85 17.64 -14.50 34.45
N CYS A 86 16.41 -14.42 33.93
CA CYS A 86 15.28 -13.84 34.65
C CYS A 86 14.66 -14.85 35.62
N GLU A 87 14.93 -14.68 36.92
CA GLU A 87 14.42 -15.55 38.00
C GLU A 87 12.88 -15.72 37.95
N ALA A 88 12.15 -14.65 37.62
CA ALA A 88 10.70 -14.71 37.45
C ALA A 88 10.34 -15.70 36.33
N THR A 89 10.90 -15.57 35.13
CA THR A 89 10.58 -16.49 34.02
C THR A 89 10.99 -17.93 34.31
N GLN A 90 12.09 -18.16 35.03
CA GLN A 90 12.50 -19.51 35.45
C GLN A 90 11.47 -20.14 36.42
N LYS A 91 10.90 -19.34 37.32
CA LYS A 91 9.83 -19.76 38.23
C LYS A 91 8.51 -20.10 37.51
N TRP A 92 8.22 -19.43 36.39
CA TRP A 92 6.94 -19.53 35.67
C TRP A 92 6.98 -20.39 34.40
N LYS A 93 8.09 -21.07 34.09
CA LYS A 93 8.22 -21.94 32.89
C LYS A 93 7.15 -23.04 32.77
N CYS A 94 6.45 -23.38 33.85
CA CYS A 94 5.43 -24.43 33.88
C CYS A 94 4.00 -23.97 34.23
N GLU A 95 3.77 -22.71 34.63
CA GLU A 95 2.43 -22.25 35.07
C GLU A 95 2.12 -20.84 34.55
N GLU A 96 1.08 -20.80 33.69
CA GLU A 96 0.29 -19.67 33.15
C GLU A 96 0.98 -18.40 32.63
N TYR A 97 0.36 -17.79 31.61
CA TYR A 97 0.81 -16.58 30.89
C TYR A 97 0.81 -15.32 31.77
N VAL A 98 1.67 -15.27 32.79
CA VAL A 98 1.85 -14.12 33.68
C VAL A 98 2.96 -13.22 33.12
N GLN A 99 2.65 -11.94 32.90
CA GLN A 99 3.63 -10.94 32.48
C GLN A 99 4.69 -10.71 33.56
N CYS A 100 5.95 -10.60 33.14
CA CYS A 100 7.08 -10.48 34.05
C CYS A 100 7.23 -9.03 34.52
N GLU A 101 7.38 -8.79 35.83
CA GLU A 101 7.55 -7.44 36.41
C GLU A 101 8.81 -6.71 35.91
N TYR A 102 9.77 -7.47 35.37
CA TYR A 102 11.02 -6.96 34.82
C TYR A 102 10.96 -6.67 33.32
N GLU A 103 9.83 -6.93 32.66
CA GLU A 103 9.63 -6.57 31.25
C GLU A 103 9.42 -5.08 31.10
N LYS A 104 10.27 -4.45 30.29
CA LYS A 104 10.13 -3.04 29.90
C LYS A 104 9.73 -2.96 28.44
N LYS A 105 8.79 -2.09 28.14
CA LYS A 105 8.39 -1.80 26.77
C LYS A 105 9.55 -1.11 26.05
N LYS A 106 10.10 -1.77 25.04
CA LYS A 106 11.09 -1.19 24.12
C LYS A 106 10.43 -0.92 22.79
N TYR A 107 10.80 0.22 22.23
CA TYR A 107 10.28 0.67 20.94
C TYR A 107 11.36 0.61 19.87
N TYR A 108 10.94 0.34 18.64
CA TYR A 108 11.84 0.24 17.50
C TYR A 108 11.19 0.77 16.23
N VAL A 109 12.05 1.14 15.27
CA VAL A 109 11.67 1.41 13.89
C VAL A 109 12.20 0.29 13.02
N LYS A 110 11.35 -0.29 12.17
CA LYS A 110 11.73 -1.34 11.23
C LYS A 110 11.23 -1.02 9.83
N GLU A 111 12.11 -1.20 8.84
CA GLU A 111 11.75 -1.12 7.43
C GLU A 111 11.06 -2.42 6.99
N ILE A 112 9.91 -2.29 6.34
CA ILE A 112 9.13 -3.40 5.78
C ILE A 112 8.57 -3.04 4.41
N LYS A 113 8.01 -4.03 3.72
CA LYS A 113 7.29 -3.84 2.46
C LYS A 113 5.82 -3.53 2.71
N PHE A 114 5.31 -2.46 2.12
CA PHE A 114 3.90 -2.07 2.23
C PHE A 114 2.96 -3.11 1.60
N THR A 115 1.89 -3.46 2.30
CA THR A 115 0.80 -4.30 1.79
C THR A 115 -0.55 -3.60 1.95
N SER A 116 -1.56 -4.00 1.18
CA SER A 116 -2.89 -3.36 1.21
C SER A 116 -3.57 -3.41 2.59
N ILE A 117 -3.28 -4.43 3.39
CA ILE A 117 -3.78 -4.61 4.77
C ILE A 117 -3.32 -3.46 5.68
N MET A 118 -2.14 -2.89 5.39
CA MET A 118 -1.51 -1.82 6.15
C MET A 118 -2.04 -0.42 5.84
N LYS A 119 -2.95 -0.28 4.86
CA LYS A 119 -3.48 1.01 4.40
C LYS A 119 -3.94 1.92 5.55
N ASN A 120 -4.67 1.35 6.51
CA ASN A 120 -5.29 2.12 7.60
C ASN A 120 -4.31 2.48 8.74
N SER A 121 -3.10 1.94 8.68
CA SER A 121 -2.04 2.15 9.66
C SER A 121 -1.02 3.22 9.23
N ILE A 122 -1.09 3.67 7.97
CA ILE A 122 -0.26 4.79 7.49
C ILE A 122 -0.57 6.06 8.30
N GLY A 123 0.48 6.76 8.71
CA GLY A 123 0.44 7.98 9.53
C GLY A 123 0.15 7.71 11.01
N LYS A 124 -0.10 6.46 11.41
CA LYS A 124 -0.33 6.06 12.81
C LYS A 124 0.85 5.29 13.37
N SER A 125 1.09 4.10 12.81
CA SER A 125 2.19 3.21 13.17
C SER A 125 3.11 2.89 12.00
N ILE A 126 2.70 3.26 10.78
CA ILE A 126 3.47 3.06 9.55
C ILE A 126 3.70 4.42 8.89
N PHE A 127 4.93 4.67 8.46
CA PHE A 127 5.35 5.95 7.91
C PHE A 127 6.08 5.74 6.59
N LEU A 128 5.99 6.73 5.71
CA LEU A 128 6.61 6.65 4.38
C LEU A 128 8.12 6.92 4.46
N THR A 129 8.53 7.75 5.42
CA THR A 129 9.94 8.05 5.68
C THR A 129 10.38 7.55 7.05
N ARG A 130 11.70 7.34 7.17
CA ARG A 130 12.31 6.96 8.43
C ARG A 130 12.25 8.09 9.46
N GLU A 131 12.44 9.32 9.01
CA GLU A 131 12.39 10.52 9.84
C GLU A 131 11.01 10.69 10.50
N GLU A 132 9.92 10.51 9.74
CA GLU A 132 8.56 10.52 10.30
C GLU A 132 8.37 9.44 11.39
N ALA A 133 8.89 8.24 11.15
CA ALA A 133 8.82 7.15 12.12
C ALA A 133 9.65 7.44 13.39
N GLU A 134 10.85 8.01 13.24
CA GLU A 134 11.73 8.36 14.36
C GLU A 134 11.16 9.53 15.18
N ASN A 135 10.59 10.55 14.53
CA ASN A 135 9.88 11.63 15.22
C ASN A 135 8.70 11.09 16.04
N LYS A 136 7.91 10.16 15.47
CA LYS A 136 6.82 9.52 16.21
C LYS A 136 7.32 8.69 17.39
N LEU A 137 8.41 7.96 17.19
CA LEU A 137 9.06 7.20 18.25
C LEU A 137 9.51 8.10 19.41
N GLU A 138 10.08 9.27 19.11
CA GLU A 138 10.47 10.25 20.13
C GLU A 138 9.28 10.83 20.88
N GLU A 139 8.19 11.17 20.19
CA GLU A 139 6.93 11.60 20.83
C GLU A 139 6.41 10.54 21.82
N MET A 140 6.42 9.27 21.42
CA MET A 140 5.95 8.17 22.28
C MET A 140 6.84 8.00 23.52
N LYS A 141 8.16 8.15 23.38
CA LYS A 141 9.10 8.09 24.52
C LYS A 141 8.90 9.26 25.50
N LYS A 142 8.58 10.46 25.01
CA LYS A 142 8.30 11.63 25.86
C LYS A 142 7.00 11.51 26.65
N ASN A 143 5.98 10.87 26.07
CA ASN A 143 4.68 10.70 26.71
C ASN A 143 4.65 9.58 27.78
N GLU A 144 5.70 8.75 27.87
CA GLU A 144 5.84 7.71 28.91
C GLU A 144 6.72 8.14 30.11
N GLN A 145 7.17 9.40 30.14
CA GLN A 145 7.85 10.03 31.29
C GLN A 145 6.88 10.88 32.10
#